data_AF-A0A1B5Z8A9-F1
#
_entry.id   AF-A0A1B5Z8A9-F1
#
_cell.length_a   1.000
_cell.length_b   1.000
_cell.length_c   1.000
_cell.angle_alpha   90.00
_cell.angle_beta   90.00
_cell.angle_gamma   90.00
#
_symmetry.space_group_name_H-M   'P 1'
#
loop_
_entity.id
_entity.type
_entity.pdbx_description
1 polymer ?
#
loop_
_entity_poly.entity_id
_entity_poly.type
_entity_poly.pdbx_seq_one_letter_code
_entity_poly.pdbx_strand_id
1 'polypeptide(L)'
;MKNTQLTLRKLAAEKKKRALGASSSTPNISEQTSPSPSIKVTGERRVEEVTGDRRPPKVARTEAGGSGVVGGHRLVPGRPAEEFVIPPAMGHDCMLDGKTRMKISEADQTILASMGPESIRNVVAESSVAVFKLLEVATFLNDLSSETKALKESQAKVAQLEKDLLDAKEEEKALKGRVGELEEKLSSMTLTPTADEEEKKVDPAGTYANFTRAGLISKIYEVGDLQLEVDSSSFRNALSQLQILNPGVQLITEGLDEMKEVRDGQIASPLSTKKKFNLVFNL
;
A
#
# COMPACT_ATOMS: atom_id res chain seq x y z
N MET A 1 15.17 -45.00 -12.54
CA MET A 1 14.14 -43.95 -12.38
C MET A 1 12.82 -44.58 -11.93
N LYS A 2 12.41 -44.43 -10.66
CA LYS A 2 11.12 -44.94 -10.13
C LYS A 2 10.68 -44.14 -8.89
N ASN A 3 9.79 -43.15 -9.02
CA ASN A 3 8.76 -42.74 -8.03
C ASN A 3 8.12 -41.38 -8.37
N THR A 4 6.96 -41.40 -9.04
CA THR A 4 6.12 -40.19 -9.24
C THR A 4 4.61 -40.48 -9.35
N GLN A 5 4.15 -41.74 -9.25
CA GLN A 5 2.75 -42.13 -9.52
C GLN A 5 1.89 -42.46 -8.27
N LEU A 6 2.32 -42.13 -7.05
CA LEU A 6 1.58 -42.51 -5.82
C LEU A 6 0.83 -41.37 -5.10
N THR A 7 0.96 -40.12 -5.51
CA THR A 7 0.36 -38.97 -4.79
C THR A 7 -1.06 -38.61 -5.24
N LEU A 8 -1.53 -39.11 -6.39
CA LEU A 8 -2.82 -38.72 -7.00
C LEU A 8 -4.00 -39.68 -6.67
N ARG A 9 -4.01 -40.29 -5.48
CA ARG A 9 -5.04 -41.29 -5.10
C ARG A 9 -5.70 -41.09 -3.72
N LYS A 10 -5.70 -39.87 -3.16
CA LYS A 10 -6.21 -39.61 -1.80
C LYS A 10 -7.20 -38.45 -1.59
N LEU A 11 -7.83 -37.91 -2.65
CA LEU A 11 -8.73 -36.74 -2.55
C LEU A 11 -10.08 -36.85 -3.30
N ALA A 12 -10.47 -38.03 -3.77
CA ALA A 12 -11.63 -38.21 -4.66
C ALA A 12 -12.80 -39.02 -4.06
N ALA A 13 -12.78 -39.38 -2.77
CA ALA A 13 -13.61 -40.48 -2.26
C ALA A 13 -14.23 -40.31 -0.85
N GLU A 14 -14.81 -39.16 -0.50
CA GLU A 14 -15.90 -39.14 0.49
C GLU A 14 -16.96 -38.04 0.33
N LYS A 15 -17.52 -37.87 -0.87
CA LYS A 15 -18.85 -37.24 -1.03
C LYS A 15 -19.91 -38.33 -1.18
N LYS A 16 -20.90 -38.38 -0.25
CA LYS A 16 -22.31 -38.87 -0.38
C LYS A 16 -22.82 -39.82 0.72
N LYS A 17 -23.20 -39.26 1.88
CA LYS A 17 -24.35 -39.70 2.72
C LYS A 17 -24.95 -38.43 3.34
N ARG A 18 -26.07 -37.91 2.82
CA ARG A 18 -27.50 -38.21 3.12
C ARG A 18 -28.00 -37.47 4.38
N ALA A 19 -29.28 -37.07 4.38
CA ALA A 19 -29.82 -35.98 5.21
C ALA A 19 -31.00 -36.41 6.11
N LEU A 20 -31.48 -35.46 6.93
CA LEU A 20 -32.71 -35.45 7.76
C LEU A 20 -32.67 -36.30 9.04
N GLY A 21 -33.26 -35.77 10.14
CA GLY A 21 -33.87 -36.61 11.19
C GLY A 21 -33.46 -36.37 12.66
N ALA A 22 -34.08 -35.38 13.30
CA ALA A 22 -34.69 -35.40 14.65
C ALA A 22 -34.08 -36.15 15.88
N SER A 23 -34.12 -35.43 17.03
CA SER A 23 -34.53 -35.88 18.38
C SER A 23 -33.59 -36.61 19.37
N SER A 24 -33.50 -35.98 20.56
CA SER A 24 -33.68 -36.57 21.91
C SER A 24 -32.67 -37.59 22.49
N SER A 25 -31.93 -37.17 23.52
CA SER A 25 -32.22 -37.55 24.94
C SER A 25 -31.21 -36.93 25.93
N THR A 26 -31.57 -36.85 27.22
CA THR A 26 -30.73 -36.36 28.34
C THR A 26 -30.29 -37.51 29.26
N PRO A 27 -29.42 -37.25 30.24
CA PRO A 27 -29.89 -37.32 31.63
C PRO A 27 -29.48 -36.14 32.52
N ASN A 28 -30.10 -36.04 33.70
CA ASN A 28 -29.93 -34.96 34.68
C ASN A 28 -28.83 -35.27 35.72
N ILE A 29 -28.35 -34.24 36.44
CA ILE A 29 -28.52 -34.14 37.91
C ILE A 29 -28.24 -32.70 38.43
N SER A 30 -29.03 -32.32 39.43
CA SER A 30 -28.99 -31.14 40.33
C SER A 30 -27.60 -30.75 40.90
N GLU A 31 -27.32 -29.56 41.43
CA GLU A 31 -27.96 -28.21 41.57
C GLU A 31 -26.85 -27.22 42.06
N GLN A 32 -26.98 -25.92 42.37
CA GLN A 32 -28.04 -24.88 42.56
C GLN A 32 -27.36 -23.49 42.23
N THR A 33 -27.83 -22.24 42.42
CA THR A 33 -29.00 -21.61 43.07
C THR A 33 -29.31 -20.23 42.43
N SER A 34 -30.60 -19.90 42.27
CA SER A 34 -31.25 -18.55 42.37
C SER A 34 -30.85 -17.32 41.52
N PRO A 35 -31.78 -16.33 41.32
CA PRO A 35 -31.79 -15.48 40.11
C PRO A 35 -31.96 -13.95 40.31
N SER A 36 -31.84 -13.20 39.21
CA SER A 36 -32.20 -11.77 39.11
C SER A 36 -33.70 -11.55 38.83
N PRO A 37 -34.35 -10.53 39.41
CA PRO A 37 -35.72 -10.15 39.06
C PRO A 37 -35.79 -9.16 37.89
N SER A 38 -36.87 -9.21 37.13
CA SER A 38 -37.32 -8.17 36.19
C SER A 38 -38.84 -8.13 36.19
N ILE A 39 -39.44 -6.94 36.17
CA ILE A 39 -40.89 -6.81 35.99
C ILE A 39 -41.27 -5.53 35.24
N LYS A 40 -42.28 -5.65 34.37
CA LYS A 40 -43.04 -4.54 33.78
C LYS A 40 -44.45 -4.59 34.36
N VAL A 41 -45.01 -3.46 34.76
CA VAL A 41 -46.46 -3.30 34.94
C VAL A 41 -46.87 -1.92 34.42
N THR A 42 -47.95 -1.87 33.64
CA THR A 42 -48.60 -0.66 33.12
C THR A 42 -49.83 -0.33 33.95
N GLY A 43 -50.07 0.96 34.24
CA GLY A 43 -51.27 1.44 34.93
C GLY A 43 -51.47 2.95 34.71
N GLU A 44 -52.72 3.42 34.75
CA GLU A 44 -53.12 4.77 34.29
C GLU A 44 -53.47 5.76 35.42
N ARG A 45 -53.59 7.06 35.02
CA ARG A 45 -54.74 7.95 35.32
C ARG A 45 -54.53 9.12 36.32
N ARG A 46 -54.27 10.31 35.74
CA ARG A 46 -54.80 11.68 36.05
C ARG A 46 -54.94 12.16 37.50
N VAL A 47 -54.45 13.39 37.77
CA VAL A 47 -55.24 14.60 38.15
C VAL A 47 -54.34 15.86 38.07
N GLU A 48 -54.94 17.05 38.05
CA GLU A 48 -54.35 18.36 37.73
C GLU A 48 -54.00 19.26 38.94
N GLU A 49 -53.16 20.27 38.66
CA GLU A 49 -53.07 21.65 39.18
C GLU A 49 -53.21 21.99 40.69
N VAL A 50 -52.30 22.84 41.21
CA VAL A 50 -52.60 24.16 41.83
C VAL A 50 -51.29 24.93 42.14
N THR A 51 -51.38 26.25 42.32
CA THR A 51 -50.28 27.24 42.29
C THR A 51 -49.53 27.46 43.61
N GLY A 52 -48.31 28.00 43.52
CA GLY A 52 -47.51 28.47 44.67
C GLY A 52 -46.35 29.39 44.25
N ASP A 53 -46.55 30.71 44.35
CA ASP A 53 -45.56 31.74 43.94
C ASP A 53 -44.51 32.03 45.02
N ARG A 54 -43.23 32.13 44.61
CA ARG A 54 -42.35 33.27 44.94
C ARG A 54 -41.01 33.25 44.20
N ARG A 55 -40.64 34.41 43.62
CA ARG A 55 -39.34 34.68 42.99
C ARG A 55 -38.34 35.31 43.98
N PRO A 56 -37.04 34.99 43.89
CA PRO A 56 -35.95 35.92 44.24
C PRO A 56 -35.66 36.91 43.07
N PRO A 57 -35.27 38.17 43.33
CA PRO A 57 -35.05 39.17 42.29
C PRO A 57 -33.67 39.12 41.61
N LYS A 58 -33.51 39.92 40.55
CA LYS A 58 -32.35 39.96 39.63
C LYS A 58 -31.08 40.59 40.22
N VAL A 59 -29.97 40.16 39.60
CA VAL A 59 -28.66 40.81 39.50
C VAL A 59 -28.64 42.34 39.59
N ALA A 60 -27.62 42.87 40.27
CA ALA A 60 -27.05 44.18 39.99
C ALA A 60 -25.75 43.99 39.19
N ARG A 61 -25.62 44.66 38.03
CA ARG A 61 -24.41 44.67 37.19
C ARG A 61 -23.83 46.09 37.23
N THR A 62 -22.79 46.29 38.00
CA THR A 62 -22.02 47.55 38.03
C THR A 62 -20.77 47.42 37.16
N GLU A 63 -20.72 48.24 36.11
CA GLU A 63 -19.58 48.45 35.23
C GLU A 63 -18.87 49.76 35.58
N ALA A 64 -17.59 49.87 35.22
CA ALA A 64 -16.73 51.07 35.21
C ALA A 64 -16.65 51.95 36.49
N GLY A 65 -15.45 52.17 37.05
CA GLY A 65 -15.32 53.20 38.12
C GLY A 65 -14.03 53.42 38.91
N GLY A 66 -12.82 53.25 38.35
CA GLY A 66 -11.63 54.00 38.80
C GLY A 66 -10.88 53.63 40.11
N SER A 67 -9.55 53.53 39.98
CA SER A 67 -8.52 53.94 40.97
C SER A 67 -8.68 53.52 42.45
N GLY A 68 -8.09 52.38 42.82
CA GLY A 68 -7.76 52.04 44.21
C GLY A 68 -6.44 51.27 44.32
N VAL A 69 -5.34 51.95 44.64
CA VAL A 69 -4.03 51.30 44.84
C VAL A 69 -3.99 50.64 46.21
N VAL A 70 -4.02 49.30 46.23
CA VAL A 70 -3.66 48.48 47.40
C VAL A 70 -2.65 47.43 46.92
N GLY A 71 -1.45 47.44 47.51
CA GLY A 71 -0.31 46.68 47.01
C GLY A 71 -0.37 45.19 47.35
N GLY A 72 -0.79 44.37 46.39
CA GLY A 72 -0.37 42.97 46.31
C GLY A 72 0.81 42.85 45.34
N HIS A 73 1.91 42.23 45.76
CA HIS A 73 3.12 42.10 44.92
C HIS A 73 2.91 41.10 43.76
N ARG A 74 2.30 41.57 42.67
CA ARG A 74 2.36 40.88 41.37
C ARG A 74 3.82 40.78 40.94
N LEU A 75 4.39 39.59 40.99
CA LEU A 75 5.72 39.34 40.44
C LEU A 75 5.73 39.69 38.94
N VAL A 76 6.75 40.46 38.54
CA VAL A 76 7.00 40.79 37.14
C VAL A 76 8.02 39.77 36.60
N PRO A 77 7.70 39.01 35.54
CA PRO A 77 8.63 38.06 34.95
C PRO A 77 9.99 38.72 34.65
N GLY A 78 11.07 38.09 35.11
CA GLY A 78 12.44 38.56 34.87
C GLY A 78 13.01 39.60 35.85
N ARG A 79 12.34 39.90 36.99
CA ARG A 79 12.98 40.61 38.11
C ARG A 79 13.39 39.64 39.23
N PRO A 80 14.61 39.74 39.79
CA PRO A 80 15.00 38.91 40.93
C PRO A 80 14.22 39.31 42.18
N ALA A 81 13.74 38.32 42.93
CA ALA A 81 13.18 38.51 44.27
C ALA A 81 14.24 38.12 45.31
N GLU A 82 14.75 39.10 46.07
CA GLU A 82 15.79 38.85 47.09
C GLU A 82 15.27 38.04 48.29
N GLU A 83 13.95 37.98 48.45
CA GLU A 83 13.22 37.29 49.49
C GLU A 83 11.87 36.84 48.97
N PHE A 84 11.55 35.54 49.09
CA PHE A 84 10.32 34.96 48.57
C PHE A 84 9.78 33.87 49.51
N VAL A 85 8.52 34.00 49.90
CA VAL A 85 7.74 32.97 50.60
C VAL A 85 6.86 32.29 49.56
N ILE A 86 7.04 30.99 49.37
CA ILE A 86 6.45 30.24 48.26
C ILE A 86 4.92 30.09 48.45
N PRO A 87 4.07 30.62 47.54
CA PRO A 87 2.63 30.34 47.55
C PRO A 87 2.34 28.89 47.14
N PRO A 88 1.19 28.31 47.54
CA PRO A 88 0.81 26.95 47.13
C PRO A 88 0.66 26.76 45.60
N ALA A 89 1.76 26.34 44.97
CA ALA A 89 1.92 25.78 43.63
C ALA A 89 1.29 26.55 42.43
N MET A 90 2.15 27.13 41.60
CA MET A 90 1.90 27.29 40.16
C MET A 90 2.96 26.53 39.37
N GLY A 91 2.54 25.87 38.28
CA GLY A 91 3.42 25.17 37.35
C GLY A 91 3.68 25.93 36.05
N HIS A 92 4.55 25.36 35.22
CA HIS A 92 4.86 25.73 33.82
C HIS A 92 5.79 26.94 33.58
N ASP A 93 5.93 27.89 34.51
CA ASP A 93 6.94 28.95 34.43
C ASP A 93 8.15 28.72 35.36
N CYS A 94 9.33 29.21 34.96
CA CYS A 94 10.53 29.23 35.80
C CYS A 94 10.41 30.32 36.88
N MET A 95 9.65 30.04 37.94
CA MET A 95 9.28 31.04 38.96
C MET A 95 10.44 31.59 39.81
N LEU A 96 11.58 30.90 39.84
CA LEU A 96 12.74 31.26 40.67
C LEU A 96 13.97 31.38 39.77
N ASP A 97 14.74 32.47 39.93
CA ASP A 97 16.05 32.60 39.26
C ASP A 97 17.18 32.05 40.15
N GLY A 98 18.38 31.88 39.57
CA GLY A 98 19.56 31.40 40.30
C GLY A 98 20.10 32.34 41.38
N LYS A 99 19.43 33.47 41.65
CA LYS A 99 19.74 34.43 42.74
C LYS A 99 18.69 34.39 43.85
N THR A 100 17.50 33.85 43.58
CA THR A 100 16.37 33.82 44.50
C THR A 100 16.69 32.88 45.67
N ARG A 101 16.77 33.44 46.88
CA ARG A 101 17.11 32.68 48.09
C ARG A 101 15.84 32.26 48.83
N MET A 102 15.57 30.96 48.86
CA MET A 102 14.53 30.40 49.72
C MET A 102 14.89 30.62 51.20
N LYS A 103 14.02 31.30 51.95
CA LYS A 103 14.13 31.48 53.40
C LYS A 103 12.99 30.75 54.10
N ILE A 104 13.27 30.23 55.29
CA ILE A 104 12.26 29.73 56.24
C ILE A 104 11.74 30.93 57.05
N SER A 105 10.46 30.99 57.42
CA SER A 105 9.94 32.13 58.20
C SER A 105 10.58 32.19 59.60
N GLU A 106 10.61 33.36 60.24
CA GLU A 106 11.18 33.51 61.59
C GLU A 106 10.45 32.65 62.65
N ALA A 107 9.13 32.48 62.48
CA ALA A 107 8.33 31.57 63.31
C ALA A 107 8.74 30.10 63.10
N ASP A 108 8.84 29.64 61.85
CA ASP A 108 9.23 28.28 61.52
C ASP A 108 10.68 27.99 61.93
N GLN A 109 11.60 28.96 61.79
CA GLN A 109 12.97 28.87 62.30
C GLN A 109 12.99 28.70 63.83
N THR A 110 12.16 29.45 64.57
CA THR A 110 12.05 29.35 66.03
C THR A 110 11.48 27.98 66.44
N ILE A 111 10.47 27.48 65.72
CA ILE A 111 9.90 26.14 65.93
C ILE A 111 10.97 25.07 65.69
N LEU A 112 11.65 25.09 64.54
CA LEU A 112 12.71 24.12 64.21
C LEU A 112 13.88 24.18 65.20
N ALA A 113 14.26 25.37 65.69
CA ALA A 113 15.30 25.52 66.72
C ALA A 113 14.89 24.96 68.10
N SER A 114 13.58 24.91 68.40
CA SER A 114 13.05 24.27 69.61
C SER A 114 12.87 22.74 69.49
N MET A 115 12.89 22.19 68.26
CA MET A 115 12.77 20.76 68.02
C MET A 115 14.12 20.05 68.23
N GLY A 116 14.11 18.96 68.99
CA GLY A 116 15.27 18.08 69.11
C GLY A 116 15.63 17.43 67.75
N PRO A 117 16.92 17.17 67.45
CA PRO A 117 17.34 16.69 66.13
C PRO A 117 16.73 15.33 65.76
N GLU A 118 16.36 14.50 66.74
CA GLU A 118 15.60 13.25 66.55
C GLU A 118 14.21 13.52 65.96
N SER A 119 13.52 14.54 66.47
CA SER A 119 12.18 14.94 66.02
C SER A 119 12.22 15.49 64.59
N ILE A 120 13.22 16.32 64.27
CA ILE A 120 13.46 16.83 62.92
C ILE A 120 13.70 15.67 61.94
N ARG A 121 14.55 14.69 62.31
CA ARG A 121 14.80 13.51 61.47
C ARG A 121 13.53 12.68 61.23
N ASN A 122 12.65 12.53 62.22
CA ASN A 122 11.39 11.81 62.05
C ASN A 122 10.44 12.53 61.08
N VAL A 123 10.24 13.84 61.25
CA VAL A 123 9.38 14.65 60.36
C VAL A 123 9.92 14.65 58.92
N VAL A 124 11.25 14.73 58.74
CA VAL A 124 11.88 14.60 57.41
C VAL A 124 11.67 13.21 56.81
N ALA A 125 11.80 12.14 57.60
CA ALA A 125 11.54 10.78 57.12
C ALA A 125 10.08 10.60 56.65
N GLU A 126 9.10 10.96 57.48
CA GLU A 126 7.67 10.90 57.14
C GLU A 126 7.33 11.75 55.90
N SER A 127 7.84 12.99 55.85
CA SER A 127 7.65 13.89 54.71
C SER A 127 8.28 13.35 53.42
N SER A 128 9.47 12.73 53.51
CA SER A 128 10.12 12.13 52.34
C SER A 128 9.31 10.99 51.74
N VAL A 129 8.66 10.16 52.56
CA VAL A 129 7.75 9.09 52.10
C VAL A 129 6.53 9.67 51.39
N ALA A 130 6.01 10.82 51.84
CA ALA A 130 4.95 11.53 51.12
C ALA A 130 5.44 12.06 49.74
N VAL A 131 6.64 12.64 49.67
CA VAL A 131 7.25 13.12 48.41
C VAL A 131 7.50 11.97 47.43
N PHE A 132 8.00 10.81 47.89
CA PHE A 132 8.18 9.64 47.02
C PHE A 132 6.85 9.11 46.46
N LYS A 133 5.77 9.11 47.25
CA LYS A 133 4.43 8.75 46.76
C LYS A 133 3.87 9.76 45.75
N LEU A 134 4.12 11.06 45.94
CA LEU A 134 3.79 12.07 44.92
C LEU A 134 4.59 11.86 43.63
N LEU A 135 5.88 11.48 43.73
CA LEU A 135 6.71 11.17 42.57
C LEU A 135 6.18 9.96 41.80
N GLU A 136 5.83 8.87 42.50
CA GLU A 136 5.21 7.66 41.93
C GLU A 136 3.92 7.99 41.15
N VAL A 137 3.02 8.76 41.75
CA VAL A 137 1.79 9.23 41.10
C VAL A 137 2.09 10.14 39.91
N ALA A 138 3.09 11.03 40.01
CA ALA A 138 3.49 11.91 38.91
C ALA A 138 4.08 11.12 37.73
N THR A 139 4.87 10.07 37.97
CA THR A 139 5.36 9.18 36.91
C THR A 139 4.20 8.42 36.24
N PHE A 140 3.29 7.83 37.01
CA PHE A 140 2.12 7.14 36.47
C PHE A 140 1.22 8.05 35.61
N LEU A 141 1.01 9.30 36.04
CA LEU A 141 0.25 10.29 35.25
C LEU A 141 0.98 10.72 33.97
N ASN A 142 2.30 10.79 33.97
CA ASN A 142 3.08 11.06 32.75
C ASN A 142 2.99 9.91 31.75
N ASP A 143 3.11 8.66 32.21
CA ASP A 143 3.00 7.47 31.36
C ASP A 143 1.60 7.39 30.71
N LEU A 144 0.54 7.54 31.51
CA LEU A 144 -0.86 7.58 31.04
C LEU A 144 -1.12 8.76 30.08
N SER A 145 -0.51 9.93 30.32
CA SER A 145 -0.56 11.06 29.39
C SER A 145 0.10 10.74 28.05
N SER A 146 1.23 10.03 28.07
CA SER A 146 1.92 9.57 26.85
C SER A 146 1.08 8.54 26.07
N GLU A 147 0.43 7.61 26.76
CA GLU A 147 -0.45 6.60 26.17
C GLU A 147 -1.67 7.25 25.51
N THR A 148 -2.37 8.16 26.21
CA THR A 148 -3.53 8.86 25.63
C THR A 148 -3.16 9.76 24.45
N LYS A 149 -1.91 10.25 24.36
CA LYS A 149 -1.40 10.92 23.15
C LYS A 149 -1.17 9.93 22.01
N ALA A 150 -0.51 8.80 22.27
CA ALA A 150 -0.25 7.76 21.28
C ALA A 150 -1.56 7.16 20.72
N LEU A 151 -2.57 6.97 21.57
CA LEU A 151 -3.90 6.49 21.17
C LEU A 151 -4.65 7.49 20.26
N LYS A 152 -4.55 8.79 20.53
CA LYS A 152 -5.12 9.83 19.65
C LYS A 152 -4.40 9.89 18.30
N GLU A 153 -3.08 9.71 18.29
CA GLU A 153 -2.29 9.67 17.07
C GLU A 153 -2.60 8.42 16.21
N SER A 154 -2.78 7.25 16.84
CA SER A 154 -3.18 6.04 16.12
C SER A 154 -4.61 6.11 15.60
N GLN A 155 -5.56 6.68 16.37
CA GLN A 155 -6.93 6.95 15.90
C GLN A 155 -6.94 7.89 14.68
N ALA A 156 -6.14 8.96 14.67
CA ALA A 156 -6.03 9.85 13.52
C ALA A 156 -5.44 9.14 12.28
N LYS A 157 -4.44 8.25 12.48
CA LYS A 157 -3.87 7.42 11.41
C LYS A 157 -4.87 6.41 10.85
N VAL A 158 -5.70 5.78 11.70
CA VAL A 158 -6.77 4.88 11.25
C VAL A 158 -7.80 5.64 10.41
N ALA A 159 -8.28 6.80 10.87
CA ALA A 159 -9.25 7.60 10.11
C ALA A 159 -8.73 8.07 8.74
N GLN A 160 -7.42 8.34 8.62
CA GLN A 160 -6.78 8.62 7.33
C GLN A 160 -6.77 7.38 6.43
N LEU A 161 -6.32 6.22 6.94
CA LEU A 161 -6.26 4.96 6.19
C LEU A 161 -7.64 4.45 5.77
N GLU A 162 -8.68 4.67 6.57
CA GLU A 162 -10.07 4.38 6.22
C GLU A 162 -10.55 5.22 5.03
N LYS A 163 -10.15 6.48 4.96
CA LYS A 163 -10.40 7.32 3.78
C LYS A 163 -9.61 6.85 2.57
N ASP A 164 -8.30 6.66 2.70
CA ASP A 164 -7.41 6.27 1.60
C ASP A 164 -7.87 4.93 0.96
N LEU A 165 -8.39 4.01 1.77
CA LEU A 165 -8.99 2.74 1.33
C LEU A 165 -10.30 2.96 0.54
N LEU A 166 -11.14 3.92 0.96
CA LEU A 166 -12.37 4.25 0.26
C LEU A 166 -12.08 4.89 -1.11
N ASP A 167 -11.17 5.86 -1.15
CA ASP A 167 -10.76 6.53 -2.39
C ASP A 167 -10.15 5.51 -3.38
N ALA A 168 -9.22 4.65 -2.93
CA ALA A 168 -8.62 3.59 -3.75
C ALA A 168 -9.64 2.54 -4.26
N LYS A 169 -10.73 2.31 -3.52
CA LYS A 169 -11.82 1.41 -3.92
C LYS A 169 -12.73 2.02 -4.99
N GLU A 170 -12.83 3.35 -5.05
CA GLU A 170 -13.46 4.03 -6.18
C GLU A 170 -12.60 3.91 -7.45
N GLU A 171 -11.27 4.05 -7.32
CA GLU A 171 -10.33 3.82 -8.43
C GLU A 171 -10.37 2.37 -8.93
N GLU A 172 -10.40 1.36 -8.04
CA GLU A 172 -10.57 -0.06 -8.43
C GLU A 172 -11.82 -0.26 -9.30
N LYS A 173 -12.95 0.33 -8.87
CA LYS A 173 -14.23 0.26 -9.59
C LYS A 173 -14.15 0.96 -10.96
N ALA A 174 -13.49 2.12 -11.05
CA ALA A 174 -13.30 2.85 -12.29
C ALA A 174 -12.39 2.09 -13.28
N LEU A 175 -11.27 1.55 -12.80
CA LEU A 175 -10.37 0.71 -13.59
C LEU A 175 -11.07 -0.56 -14.09
N LYS A 176 -11.86 -1.21 -13.24
CA LYS A 176 -12.66 -2.39 -13.62
C LYS A 176 -13.68 -2.09 -14.72
N GLY A 177 -14.29 -0.89 -14.70
CA GLY A 177 -15.14 -0.42 -15.80
C GLY A 177 -14.36 -0.29 -17.12
N ARG A 178 -13.16 0.30 -17.08
CA ARG A 178 -12.28 0.44 -18.25
C ARG A 178 -11.76 -0.89 -18.77
N VAL A 179 -11.52 -1.88 -17.90
CA VAL A 179 -11.17 -3.25 -18.32
C VAL A 179 -12.31 -3.86 -19.11
N GLY A 180 -13.55 -3.79 -18.62
CA GLY A 180 -14.73 -4.29 -19.36
C GLY A 180 -14.93 -3.59 -20.71
N GLU A 181 -14.73 -2.27 -20.77
CA GLU A 181 -14.79 -1.51 -22.04
C GLU A 181 -13.69 -1.93 -23.03
N LEU A 182 -12.49 -2.28 -22.54
CA LEU A 182 -11.39 -2.79 -23.36
C LEU A 182 -11.61 -4.25 -23.78
N GLU A 183 -12.22 -5.08 -22.94
CA GLU A 183 -12.62 -6.46 -23.28
C GLU A 183 -13.74 -6.47 -24.33
N GLU A 184 -14.72 -5.57 -24.25
CA GLU A 184 -15.74 -5.37 -25.28
C GLU A 184 -15.12 -4.87 -26.59
N LYS A 185 -14.17 -3.92 -26.53
CA LYS A 185 -13.43 -3.44 -27.70
C LYS A 185 -12.55 -4.53 -28.31
N LEU A 186 -11.90 -5.38 -27.53
CA LEU A 186 -11.16 -6.53 -28.05
C LEU A 186 -12.08 -7.62 -28.61
N SER A 187 -13.30 -7.78 -28.07
CA SER A 187 -14.29 -8.72 -28.60
C SER A 187 -14.90 -8.24 -29.92
N SER A 188 -15.21 -6.94 -30.04
CA SER A 188 -15.74 -6.33 -31.27
C SER A 188 -14.65 -6.04 -32.32
N MET A 189 -13.40 -5.84 -31.88
CA MET A 189 -12.20 -5.80 -32.72
C MET A 189 -11.51 -7.17 -32.79
N THR A 190 -12.19 -8.26 -32.40
CA THR A 190 -11.82 -9.61 -32.87
C THR A 190 -12.15 -9.64 -34.34
N LEU A 191 -11.11 -9.36 -35.13
CA LEU A 191 -11.25 -9.06 -36.55
C LEU A 191 -11.98 -10.22 -37.25
N THR A 192 -12.99 -9.88 -38.07
CA THR A 192 -13.23 -10.70 -39.26
C THR A 192 -11.89 -10.83 -39.97
N PRO A 193 -11.38 -12.04 -40.24
CA PRO A 193 -9.99 -12.21 -40.64
C PRO A 193 -9.79 -11.70 -42.06
N THR A 194 -9.48 -10.41 -42.20
CA THR A 194 -9.15 -9.79 -43.49
C THR A 194 -7.78 -10.22 -44.01
N ALA A 195 -6.97 -10.84 -43.15
CA ALA A 195 -5.77 -11.58 -43.54
C ALA A 195 -6.09 -12.82 -44.39
N ASP A 196 -7.13 -13.58 -44.04
CA ASP A 196 -7.53 -14.82 -44.73
C ASP A 196 -7.67 -14.62 -46.26
N GLU A 197 -8.25 -13.50 -46.68
CA GLU A 197 -8.61 -13.30 -48.10
C GLU A 197 -7.42 -12.90 -48.98
N GLU A 198 -6.32 -12.40 -48.41
CA GLU A 198 -5.05 -12.29 -49.12
C GLU A 198 -4.21 -13.58 -48.96
N GLU A 199 -4.25 -14.23 -47.80
CA GLU A 199 -3.54 -15.49 -47.55
C GLU A 199 -4.05 -16.62 -48.48
N LYS A 200 -5.37 -16.80 -48.62
CA LYS A 200 -6.00 -17.76 -49.54
C LYS A 200 -5.66 -17.52 -51.01
N LYS A 201 -5.26 -16.31 -51.41
CA LYS A 201 -4.82 -16.01 -52.79
C LYS A 201 -3.40 -16.49 -53.06
N VAL A 202 -2.53 -16.45 -52.04
CA VAL A 202 -1.11 -16.79 -52.15
C VAL A 202 -0.86 -18.27 -51.81
N ASP A 203 -1.62 -18.82 -50.86
CA ASP A 203 -1.59 -20.22 -50.46
C ASP A 203 -3.02 -20.80 -50.31
N PRO A 204 -3.72 -21.06 -51.43
CA PRO A 204 -5.06 -21.66 -51.42
C PRO A 204 -5.09 -23.09 -50.85
N ALA A 205 -3.94 -23.70 -50.57
CA ALA A 205 -3.82 -25.02 -49.96
C ALA A 205 -3.65 -24.97 -48.43
N GLY A 206 -3.39 -23.79 -47.83
CA GLY A 206 -3.11 -23.65 -46.40
C GLY A 206 -1.82 -24.34 -45.94
N THR A 207 -0.89 -24.57 -46.87
CA THR A 207 0.44 -25.16 -46.67
C THR A 207 1.23 -24.47 -45.55
N TYR A 208 1.15 -23.14 -45.52
CA TYR A 208 1.93 -22.23 -44.69
C TYR A 208 1.12 -21.64 -43.52
N ALA A 209 -0.21 -21.73 -43.54
CA ALA A 209 -1.11 -21.20 -42.50
C ALA A 209 -0.81 -21.72 -41.07
N ASN A 210 -0.16 -22.88 -40.95
CA ASN A 210 0.23 -23.47 -39.68
C ASN A 210 1.71 -23.23 -39.30
N PHE A 211 2.49 -22.53 -40.13
CA PHE A 211 3.90 -22.24 -39.86
C PHE A 211 4.04 -21.04 -38.92
N THR A 212 4.84 -21.20 -37.87
CA THR A 212 5.30 -20.05 -37.09
C THR A 212 6.18 -19.14 -37.96
N ARG A 213 6.30 -17.85 -37.61
CA ARG A 213 7.19 -16.91 -38.31
C ARG A 213 8.62 -17.45 -38.46
N ALA A 214 9.14 -18.15 -37.45
CA ALA A 214 10.45 -18.79 -37.51
C ALA A 214 10.47 -19.94 -38.53
N GLY A 215 9.44 -20.78 -38.57
CA GLY A 215 9.29 -21.85 -39.56
C GLY A 215 9.22 -21.32 -41.00
N LEU A 216 8.47 -20.24 -41.25
CA LEU A 216 8.41 -19.60 -42.57
C LEU A 216 9.81 -19.15 -43.03
N ILE A 217 10.56 -18.49 -42.15
CA ILE A 217 11.93 -18.04 -42.44
C ILE A 217 12.84 -19.24 -42.76
N SER A 218 12.79 -20.31 -41.96
CA SER A 218 13.57 -21.53 -42.25
C SER A 218 13.22 -22.14 -43.60
N LYS A 219 11.93 -22.16 -43.99
CA LYS A 219 11.50 -22.72 -45.28
C LYS A 219 11.92 -21.86 -46.47
N ILE A 220 11.98 -20.54 -46.31
CA ILE A 220 12.51 -19.63 -47.33
C ILE A 220 14.00 -19.90 -47.58
N TYR A 221 14.80 -20.12 -46.54
CA TYR A 221 16.22 -20.52 -46.70
C TYR A 221 16.35 -21.89 -47.38
N GLU A 222 15.58 -22.90 -46.93
CA GLU A 222 15.60 -24.26 -47.53
C GLU A 222 15.32 -24.24 -49.05
N VAL A 223 14.34 -23.43 -49.49
CA VAL A 223 14.01 -23.29 -50.93
C VAL A 223 15.06 -22.47 -51.68
N GLY A 224 15.63 -21.43 -51.04
CA GLY A 224 16.70 -20.61 -51.63
C GLY A 224 17.99 -21.39 -51.87
N ASP A 225 18.43 -22.17 -50.87
CA ASP A 225 19.63 -23.01 -50.97
C ASP A 225 19.47 -24.10 -52.04
N LEU A 226 18.29 -24.72 -52.12
CA LEU A 226 17.97 -25.72 -53.16
C LEU A 226 17.99 -25.13 -54.57
N GLN A 227 17.43 -23.92 -54.76
CA GLN A 227 17.45 -23.23 -56.05
C GLN A 227 18.89 -22.89 -56.47
N LEU A 228 19.70 -22.39 -55.54
CA LEU A 228 21.12 -22.08 -55.77
C LEU A 228 21.95 -23.32 -56.16
N GLU A 229 21.66 -24.49 -55.59
CA GLU A 229 22.31 -25.75 -55.99
C GLU A 229 21.91 -26.19 -57.41
N VAL A 230 20.62 -26.09 -57.76
CA VAL A 230 20.11 -26.39 -59.11
C VAL A 230 20.75 -25.48 -60.16
N ASP A 231 20.78 -24.17 -59.90
CA ASP A 231 21.35 -23.19 -60.82
C ASP A 231 22.87 -23.38 -60.98
N SER A 232 23.59 -23.59 -59.87
CA SER A 232 25.02 -23.96 -59.86
C SER A 232 25.32 -25.22 -60.67
N SER A 233 24.44 -26.22 -60.59
CA SER A 233 24.56 -27.48 -61.34
C SER A 233 24.32 -27.26 -62.84
N SER A 234 23.28 -26.49 -63.19
CA SER A 234 22.96 -26.14 -64.58
C SER A 234 24.10 -25.39 -65.29
N PHE A 235 24.75 -24.46 -64.58
CA PHE A 235 25.88 -23.69 -65.07
C PHE A 235 27.12 -24.56 -65.32
N ARG A 236 27.46 -25.46 -64.38
CA ARG A 236 28.57 -26.43 -64.55
C ARG A 236 28.32 -27.37 -65.74
N ASN A 237 27.08 -27.81 -65.94
CA ASN A 237 26.67 -28.60 -67.10
C ASN A 237 26.85 -27.80 -68.42
N ALA A 238 26.41 -26.54 -68.46
CA ALA A 238 26.58 -25.67 -69.63
C ALA A 238 28.06 -25.42 -69.97
N LEU A 239 28.92 -25.16 -68.98
CA LEU A 239 30.38 -25.06 -69.18
C LEU A 239 30.97 -26.36 -69.73
N SER A 240 30.53 -27.51 -69.22
CA SER A 240 31.00 -28.83 -69.68
C SER A 240 30.64 -29.08 -71.14
N GLN A 241 29.41 -28.75 -71.55
CA GLN A 241 28.96 -28.81 -72.95
C GLN A 241 29.77 -27.85 -73.84
N LEU A 242 30.03 -26.62 -73.38
CA LEU A 242 30.80 -25.63 -74.13
C LEU A 242 32.25 -26.07 -74.37
N GLN A 243 32.88 -26.75 -73.41
CA GLN A 243 34.21 -27.36 -73.57
C GLN A 243 34.21 -28.49 -74.60
N ILE A 244 33.20 -29.37 -74.58
CA ILE A 244 33.06 -30.48 -75.53
C ILE A 244 32.85 -29.95 -76.98
N LEU A 245 32.09 -28.87 -77.14
CA LEU A 245 31.79 -28.28 -78.44
C LEU A 245 32.94 -27.47 -79.05
N ASN A 246 33.95 -27.07 -78.25
CA ASN A 246 35.08 -26.24 -78.68
C ASN A 246 36.44 -26.93 -78.41
N PRO A 247 36.71 -28.11 -78.99
CA PRO A 247 37.93 -28.87 -78.73
C PRO A 247 39.17 -28.07 -79.12
N GLY A 248 40.13 -27.94 -78.19
CA GLY A 248 41.36 -27.17 -78.36
C GLY A 248 41.28 -25.71 -77.92
N VAL A 249 40.10 -25.18 -77.56
CA VAL A 249 39.96 -23.85 -76.96
C VAL A 249 39.91 -23.95 -75.44
N GLN A 250 40.90 -23.36 -74.76
CA GLN A 250 40.86 -23.26 -73.29
C GLN A 250 39.95 -22.09 -72.88
N LEU A 251 38.80 -22.41 -72.28
CA LEU A 251 37.89 -21.40 -71.74
C LEU A 251 38.54 -20.72 -70.52
N ILE A 252 38.79 -19.42 -70.62
CA ILE A 252 39.23 -18.59 -69.49
C ILE A 252 37.99 -18.28 -68.63
N THR A 253 37.98 -18.79 -67.39
CA THR A 253 36.92 -18.53 -66.40
C THR A 253 37.35 -17.52 -65.34
N GLU A 254 38.54 -16.93 -65.46
CA GLU A 254 39.00 -15.87 -64.57
C GLU A 254 38.17 -14.59 -64.76
N GLY A 255 37.69 -14.00 -63.65
CA GLY A 255 36.76 -12.86 -63.67
C GLY A 255 35.30 -13.20 -63.98
N LEU A 256 34.98 -14.48 -64.25
CA LEU A 256 33.61 -14.96 -64.40
C LEU A 256 32.93 -15.06 -63.02
N ASP A 257 31.83 -14.35 -62.84
CA ASP A 257 31.06 -14.21 -61.60
C ASP A 257 29.58 -14.07 -61.97
N GLU A 258 28.69 -14.68 -61.18
CA GLU A 258 27.24 -14.67 -61.36
C GLU A 258 26.68 -13.24 -61.36
N MET A 259 27.29 -12.35 -60.57
CA MET A 259 26.93 -10.94 -60.46
C MET A 259 27.63 -10.07 -61.53
N LYS A 260 27.84 -10.62 -62.73
CA LYS A 260 28.39 -9.94 -63.92
C LYS A 260 27.50 -10.14 -65.15
N GLU A 261 27.55 -9.18 -66.05
CA GLU A 261 26.95 -9.24 -67.39
C GLU A 261 27.99 -8.94 -68.46
N VAL A 262 27.82 -9.48 -69.67
CA VAL A 262 28.66 -9.11 -70.81
C VAL A 262 28.07 -7.86 -71.47
N ARG A 263 28.79 -6.74 -71.43
CA ARG A 263 28.45 -5.49 -72.14
C ARG A 263 29.60 -5.10 -73.06
N ASP A 264 29.27 -4.77 -74.30
CA ASP A 264 30.23 -4.32 -75.32
C ASP A 264 31.44 -5.27 -75.51
N GLY A 265 31.21 -6.58 -75.31
CA GLY A 265 32.23 -7.62 -75.39
C GLY A 265 33.09 -7.81 -74.13
N GLN A 266 32.82 -7.10 -73.04
CA GLN A 266 33.58 -7.16 -71.78
C GLN A 266 32.70 -7.65 -70.61
N ILE A 267 33.31 -8.37 -69.66
CA ILE A 267 32.66 -8.76 -68.41
C ILE A 267 32.60 -7.54 -67.49
N ALA A 268 31.41 -7.05 -67.20
CA ALA A 268 31.16 -5.89 -66.35
C ALA A 268 30.24 -6.27 -65.19
N SER A 269 30.36 -5.58 -64.04
CA SER A 269 29.26 -5.63 -63.07
C SER A 269 28.02 -4.96 -63.66
N PRO A 270 26.81 -5.47 -63.37
CA PRO A 270 25.59 -4.92 -63.92
C PRO A 270 25.39 -3.48 -63.47
N LEU A 271 24.84 -2.66 -64.36
CA LEU A 271 24.47 -1.30 -63.98
C LEU A 271 23.50 -1.36 -62.80
N SER A 272 23.80 -0.62 -61.73
CA SER A 272 23.00 -0.56 -60.50
C SER A 272 21.69 0.22 -60.72
N THR A 273 20.84 -0.32 -61.59
CA THR A 273 19.41 -0.05 -61.53
C THR A 273 18.95 -0.51 -60.15
N LYS A 274 18.39 0.40 -59.36
CA LYS A 274 17.91 0.09 -58.01
C LYS A 274 16.58 -0.67 -58.07
N LYS A 275 16.57 -1.82 -58.74
CA LYS A 275 15.69 -2.94 -58.40
C LYS A 275 16.10 -3.42 -57.01
N LYS A 276 15.70 -2.65 -55.99
CA LYS A 276 15.72 -3.12 -54.62
C LYS A 276 14.86 -4.38 -54.61
N PHE A 277 15.45 -5.53 -54.29
CA PHE A 277 14.70 -6.61 -53.67
C PHE A 277 14.29 -6.12 -52.28
N ASN A 278 13.26 -5.26 -52.28
CA ASN A 278 12.62 -4.69 -51.12
C ASN A 278 11.76 -5.81 -50.50
N LEU A 279 12.43 -6.80 -49.91
CA LEU A 279 11.82 -7.86 -49.12
C LEU A 279 11.41 -7.26 -47.77
N VAL A 280 10.43 -6.36 -47.83
CA VAL A 280 9.87 -5.63 -46.69
C VAL A 280 8.96 -6.58 -45.93
N PHE A 281 9.59 -7.46 -45.15
CA PHE A 281 8.93 -8.11 -44.03
C PHE A 281 8.65 -7.04 -42.97
N ASN A 282 7.53 -6.35 -43.12
CA ASN A 282 6.85 -5.77 -41.98
C ASN A 282 6.48 -6.91 -41.03
N LEU A 283 6.94 -6.82 -39.79
CA LEU A 283 6.34 -7.53 -38.65
C LEU A 283 5.24 -6.63 -38.07
#